data_AF-A0A0R0KPK2-F1
#
_entry.id   AF-A0A0R0KPK2-F1
#
_cell.length_a   1.000
_cell.length_b   1.000
_cell.length_c   1.000
_cell.angle_alpha   90.00
_cell.angle_beta   90.00
_cell.angle_gamma   90.00
#
_symmetry.space_group_name_H-M   'P 1'
#
loop_
_entity.id
_entity.type
_entity.pdbx_description
1 polymer ?
#
loop_
_entity_poly.entity_id
_entity_poly.type
_entity_poly.pdbx_seq_one_letter_code
_entity_poly.pdbx_strand_id
1 'polypeptide(L)'
;MSDDEREEKELDLTSPEVVTKYKSAAEIVNRALQLVISECKPKAKIVDLCEKGDSYIREQTGSMYKNVKRKIERGVAFPTCVSVNNTVCHFSPLASDETVLEDGDIVKIDMACHIDGFIAAVAHTHVLQEGPVTGRAADALAAANTAAEVALRLVRPGRKNKDVTEAIQKIAAAYDCKIVEGVLSHQMKQFVIDGNKVVVSVSNPDTRVDDAEFEENEVYAIDIVASTGDGKPKLLDEKQTTIYKRAVDKSYHLKMKASRFIFSEISQKFPIMPFSASCFIIGLWKRKELVWV
;
A
#
# COMPACT_ATOMS: atom_id res chain seq x y z
N MET A 1 45.16 -15.90 3.96
CA MET A 1 44.17 -14.90 4.40
C MET A 1 43.89 -14.08 3.17
N SER A 2 42.80 -14.40 2.45
CA SER A 2 42.36 -13.61 1.30
C SER A 2 41.36 -12.59 1.81
N ASP A 3 41.68 -11.32 1.58
CA ASP A 3 40.81 -10.17 1.81
C ASP A 3 39.56 -10.32 0.94
N ASP A 4 38.51 -10.95 1.48
CA ASP A 4 37.13 -10.67 1.07
C ASP A 4 36.74 -9.36 1.76
N GLU A 5 37.21 -8.25 1.19
CA GLU A 5 36.53 -6.97 1.36
C GLU A 5 35.10 -7.19 0.86
N ARG A 6 34.18 -7.49 1.78
CA ARG A 6 32.75 -7.43 1.48
C ARG A 6 32.47 -5.96 1.19
N GLU A 7 32.54 -5.58 -0.08
CA GLU A 7 32.00 -4.31 -0.56
C GLU A 7 30.64 -4.13 0.12
N GLU A 8 30.51 -3.08 0.95
CA GLU A 8 29.22 -2.69 1.50
C GLU A 8 28.33 -2.41 0.30
N LYS A 9 27.44 -3.36 -0.01
CA LYS A 9 26.59 -3.26 -1.19
C LYS A 9 25.66 -2.07 -0.97
N GLU A 10 25.82 -1.01 -1.75
CA GLU A 10 24.90 0.14 -1.72
C GLU A 10 23.48 -0.35 -2.08
N LEU A 11 22.54 -0.16 -1.14
CA LEU A 11 21.15 -0.62 -1.23
C LEU A 11 20.17 0.53 -1.56
N ASP A 12 20.69 1.68 -1.96
CA ASP A 12 19.90 2.86 -2.32
C ASP A 12 19.93 3.13 -3.84
N LEU A 13 19.45 4.31 -4.25
CA LEU A 13 19.31 4.66 -5.65
C LEU A 13 20.62 5.05 -6.36
N THR A 14 21.77 5.10 -5.69
CA THR A 14 23.08 5.23 -6.38
C THR A 14 23.37 4.01 -7.25
N SER A 15 22.84 2.84 -6.86
CA SER A 15 23.03 1.57 -7.54
C SER A 15 22.06 1.39 -8.71
N PRO A 16 22.55 1.23 -9.96
CA PRO A 16 21.68 0.96 -11.11
C PRO A 16 20.89 -0.35 -10.98
N GLU A 17 21.41 -1.33 -10.24
CA GLU A 17 20.72 -2.60 -9.95
C GLU A 17 19.47 -2.34 -9.10
N VAL A 18 19.59 -1.50 -8.07
CA VAL A 18 18.47 -1.12 -7.19
C VAL A 18 17.40 -0.36 -7.97
N VAL A 19 17.82 0.64 -8.76
CA VAL A 19 16.90 1.40 -9.64
C VAL A 19 16.16 0.48 -10.61
N THR A 20 16.85 -0.51 -11.18
CA THR A 20 16.24 -1.49 -12.09
C THR A 20 15.16 -2.33 -11.38
N LYS A 21 15.43 -2.78 -10.14
CA LYS A 21 14.45 -3.55 -9.36
C LYS A 21 13.20 -2.74 -9.03
N TYR A 22 13.36 -1.47 -8.61
CA TYR A 22 12.23 -0.57 -8.42
C TYR A 22 11.43 -0.37 -9.72
N LYS A 23 12.10 -0.09 -10.84
CA LYS A 23 11.43 0.09 -12.14
C LYS A 23 10.66 -1.16 -12.57
N SER A 24 11.26 -2.34 -12.43
CA SER A 24 10.58 -3.60 -12.76
C SER A 24 9.37 -3.86 -11.85
N ALA A 25 9.48 -3.60 -10.54
CA ALA A 25 8.35 -3.73 -9.62
C ALA A 25 7.23 -2.73 -9.98
N ALA A 26 7.60 -1.48 -10.31
CA ALA A 26 6.68 -0.44 -10.73
C ALA A 26 5.97 -0.78 -12.05
N GLU A 27 6.68 -1.33 -13.03
CA GLU A 27 6.07 -1.76 -14.29
C GLU A 27 5.03 -2.88 -14.08
N ILE A 28 5.36 -3.87 -13.26
CA ILE A 28 4.45 -4.98 -12.95
C ILE A 28 3.19 -4.46 -12.24
N VAL A 29 3.35 -3.65 -11.19
CA VAL A 29 2.20 -3.16 -10.42
C VAL A 29 1.33 -2.21 -11.25
N ASN A 30 1.93 -1.38 -12.12
CA ASN A 30 1.17 -0.53 -13.04
C ASN A 30 0.34 -1.36 -14.04
N ARG A 31 0.89 -2.45 -14.57
CA ARG A 31 0.14 -3.36 -15.45
C ARG A 31 -0.97 -4.11 -14.69
N ALA A 32 -0.70 -4.53 -13.45
CA ALA A 32 -1.70 -5.15 -12.58
C ALA A 32 -2.86 -4.19 -12.30
N LEU A 33 -2.56 -2.93 -12.00
CA LEU A 33 -3.56 -1.88 -11.79
C LEU A 33 -4.43 -1.67 -13.03
N GLN A 34 -3.81 -1.55 -14.21
CA GLN A 34 -4.57 -1.41 -15.47
C GLN A 34 -5.48 -2.60 -15.74
N LEU A 35 -5.00 -3.82 -15.46
CA LEU A 35 -5.82 -5.03 -15.54
C LEU A 35 -7.03 -4.95 -14.60
N VAL A 36 -6.82 -4.62 -13.32
CA VAL A 36 -7.93 -4.52 -12.35
C VAL A 36 -8.92 -3.43 -12.77
N ILE A 37 -8.45 -2.24 -13.16
CA ILE A 37 -9.31 -1.15 -13.66
C ILE A 37 -10.16 -1.63 -14.83
N SER A 38 -9.58 -2.36 -15.79
CA SER A 38 -10.32 -2.85 -16.98
C SER A 38 -11.43 -3.86 -16.66
N GLU A 39 -11.39 -4.44 -15.46
CA GLU A 39 -12.33 -5.44 -14.96
C GLU A 39 -13.31 -4.86 -13.94
N CYS A 40 -13.06 -3.65 -13.44
CA CYS A 40 -14.01 -2.91 -12.61
C CYS A 40 -15.24 -2.53 -13.46
N LYS A 41 -16.29 -3.35 -13.34
CA LYS A 41 -17.57 -3.19 -14.04
C LYS A 41 -18.70 -3.43 -13.05
N PRO A 42 -19.90 -2.85 -13.28
CA PRO A 42 -21.06 -3.18 -12.48
C PRO A 42 -21.27 -4.70 -12.39
N LYS A 43 -21.60 -5.18 -11.19
CA LYS A 43 -21.76 -6.60 -10.80
C LYS A 43 -20.46 -7.41 -10.69
N ALA A 44 -19.29 -6.83 -10.96
CA ALA A 44 -18.03 -7.52 -10.69
C ALA A 44 -17.87 -7.70 -9.17
N LYS A 45 -17.52 -8.92 -8.74
CA LYS A 45 -17.25 -9.20 -7.32
C LYS A 45 -15.92 -8.61 -6.92
N ILE A 46 -15.90 -7.92 -5.79
CA ILE A 46 -14.68 -7.28 -5.27
C ILE A 46 -13.59 -8.31 -4.96
N VAL A 47 -13.97 -9.46 -4.39
CA VAL A 47 -13.03 -10.54 -4.07
C VAL A 47 -12.32 -11.08 -5.32
N ASP A 48 -13.02 -11.18 -6.45
CA ASP A 48 -12.45 -11.66 -7.71
C ASP A 48 -11.45 -10.64 -8.28
N LEU A 49 -11.73 -9.34 -8.15
CA LEU A 49 -10.82 -8.27 -8.56
C LEU A 49 -9.53 -8.27 -7.73
N CYS A 50 -9.65 -8.46 -6.41
CA CYS A 50 -8.49 -8.55 -5.52
C CYS A 50 -7.60 -9.75 -5.87
N GLU A 51 -8.19 -10.94 -6.04
CA GLU A 51 -7.43 -12.15 -6.41
C GLU A 51 -6.80 -12.01 -7.80
N LYS A 52 -7.47 -11.34 -8.75
CA LYS A 52 -6.94 -11.11 -10.10
C LYS A 52 -5.68 -10.24 -10.08
N GLY A 53 -5.68 -9.15 -9.31
CA GLY A 53 -4.51 -8.28 -9.14
C GLY A 53 -3.33 -9.03 -8.51
N ASP A 54 -3.58 -9.73 -7.40
CA ASP A 54 -2.57 -10.50 -6.69
C ASP A 54 -1.99 -11.64 -7.54
N SER A 55 -2.85 -12.39 -8.24
CA SER A 55 -2.43 -13.47 -9.14
C SER A 55 -1.56 -12.94 -10.29
N TYR A 56 -1.93 -11.81 -10.89
CA TYR A 56 -1.12 -11.19 -11.95
C TYR A 56 0.28 -10.83 -11.44
N ILE A 57 0.38 -10.19 -10.27
CA ILE A 57 1.69 -9.84 -9.68
C ILE A 57 2.52 -11.10 -9.42
N ARG A 58 1.93 -12.15 -8.83
CA ARG A 58 2.63 -13.43 -8.55
C ARG A 58 3.12 -14.11 -9.83
N GLU A 59 2.31 -14.12 -10.88
CA GLU A 59 2.68 -14.73 -12.18
C GLU A 59 3.84 -13.97 -12.84
N GLN A 60 3.71 -12.65 -12.98
CA GLN A 60 4.72 -11.82 -13.62
C GLN A 60 6.05 -11.86 -12.86
N THR A 61 6.03 -11.67 -11.54
CA THR A 61 7.24 -11.76 -10.71
C THR A 61 7.82 -13.16 -10.69
N GLY A 62 7.00 -14.21 -10.69
CA GLY A 62 7.44 -15.61 -10.70
C GLY A 62 8.34 -15.95 -11.88
N SER A 63 8.12 -15.32 -13.03
CA SER A 63 8.91 -15.48 -14.27
C SER A 63 10.32 -14.88 -14.21
N MET A 64 10.53 -13.86 -13.38
CA MET A 64 11.80 -13.13 -13.29
C MET A 64 12.85 -13.87 -12.47
N TYR A 65 14.14 -13.56 -12.63
CA TYR A 65 15.22 -14.04 -11.73
C TYR A 65 15.13 -15.54 -11.36
N LYS A 66 14.87 -16.42 -12.34
CA LYS A 66 14.83 -17.88 -12.15
C LYS A 66 16.21 -18.53 -12.11
N ASN A 67 17.16 -18.01 -12.90
CA ASN A 67 18.48 -18.60 -13.13
C ASN A 67 19.61 -17.87 -12.39
N VAL A 68 19.30 -17.21 -11.27
CA VAL A 68 20.29 -16.48 -10.47
C VAL A 68 20.83 -17.37 -9.35
N LYS A 69 22.12 -17.22 -9.03
CA LYS A 69 22.79 -18.02 -7.97
C LYS A 69 22.20 -17.79 -6.58
N ARG A 70 21.70 -16.58 -6.32
CA ARG A 70 21.05 -16.19 -5.06
C ARG A 70 19.54 -16.20 -5.24
N LYS A 71 18.81 -16.82 -4.31
CA LYS A 71 17.34 -16.72 -4.27
C LYS A 71 16.94 -15.25 -4.06
N ILE A 72 16.13 -14.71 -4.98
CA ILE A 72 15.59 -13.34 -4.90
C ILE A 72 14.11 -13.44 -4.55
N GLU A 73 13.73 -12.87 -3.40
CA GLU A 73 12.34 -12.75 -2.97
C GLU A 73 11.60 -11.72 -3.81
N ARG A 74 10.37 -12.01 -4.20
CA ARG A 74 9.57 -11.19 -5.11
C ARG A 74 8.10 -11.59 -5.04
N GLY A 75 7.21 -10.66 -5.36
CA GLY A 75 5.78 -10.90 -5.37
C GLY A 75 4.99 -9.70 -4.88
N VAL A 76 3.86 -9.99 -4.26
CA VAL A 76 2.96 -9.00 -3.67
C VAL A 76 3.61 -8.41 -2.42
N ALA A 77 3.74 -7.08 -2.40
CA ALA A 77 4.24 -6.31 -1.27
C ALA A 77 3.11 -5.71 -0.43
N PHE A 78 1.97 -5.46 -1.05
CA PHE A 78 0.72 -5.07 -0.38
C PHE A 78 -0.42 -5.72 -1.16
N PRO A 79 -1.31 -6.50 -0.51
CA PRO A 79 -2.42 -7.16 -1.18
C PRO A 79 -3.26 -6.18 -1.96
N THR A 80 -3.84 -6.64 -3.06
CA THR A 80 -4.81 -5.84 -3.81
C THR A 80 -6.03 -5.55 -2.93
N CYS A 81 -6.37 -4.27 -2.78
CA CYS A 81 -7.62 -3.85 -2.15
C CYS A 81 -8.45 -3.02 -3.13
N VAL A 82 -9.76 -3.13 -2.97
CA VAL A 82 -10.74 -2.41 -3.79
C VAL A 82 -11.75 -1.78 -2.84
N SER A 83 -11.52 -0.53 -2.47
CA SER A 83 -12.32 0.20 -1.48
C SER A 83 -13.34 1.11 -2.17
N VAL A 84 -14.61 0.86 -1.93
CA VAL A 84 -15.72 1.52 -2.65
C VAL A 84 -16.30 2.68 -1.84
N ASN A 85 -16.62 3.80 -2.50
CA ASN A 85 -17.31 4.97 -1.95
C ASN A 85 -16.69 5.47 -0.64
N ASN A 86 -17.43 5.38 0.47
CA ASN A 86 -17.02 5.87 1.80
C ASN A 86 -16.00 4.95 2.51
N THR A 87 -15.74 3.75 2.00
CA THR A 87 -14.68 2.88 2.51
C THR A 87 -13.35 3.53 2.17
N VAL A 88 -12.57 3.90 3.20
CA VAL A 88 -11.35 4.71 3.04
C VAL A 88 -10.26 3.92 2.31
N CYS A 89 -9.89 2.75 2.83
CA CYS A 89 -8.78 1.94 2.34
C CYS A 89 -8.89 0.48 2.80
N HIS A 90 -7.99 -0.38 2.31
CA HIS A 90 -7.68 -1.71 2.83
C HIS A 90 -8.84 -2.75 2.78
N PHE A 91 -9.82 -2.55 1.90
CA PHE A 91 -10.86 -3.55 1.66
C PHE A 91 -10.37 -4.66 0.72
N SER A 92 -9.86 -5.75 1.31
CA SER A 92 -9.47 -7.00 0.64
C SER A 92 -10.23 -8.17 1.27
N PRO A 93 -11.48 -8.44 0.85
CA PRO A 93 -12.38 -9.33 1.58
C PRO A 93 -11.97 -10.80 1.51
N LEU A 94 -12.54 -11.62 2.40
CA LEU A 94 -12.34 -13.07 2.39
C LEU A 94 -13.07 -13.73 1.21
N ALA A 95 -12.67 -14.95 0.85
CA ALA A 95 -13.24 -15.71 -0.28
C ALA A 95 -14.77 -15.92 -0.21
N SER A 96 -15.38 -15.83 0.98
CA SER A 96 -16.81 -15.98 1.19
C SER A 96 -17.62 -14.70 0.96
N ASP A 97 -16.95 -13.58 0.67
CA ASP A 97 -17.60 -12.29 0.48
C ASP A 97 -18.27 -12.21 -0.89
N GLU A 98 -19.48 -11.62 -0.93
CA GLU A 98 -20.29 -11.51 -2.13
C GLU A 98 -20.50 -10.06 -2.58
N THR A 99 -19.75 -9.10 -2.01
CA THR A 99 -19.87 -7.68 -2.36
C THR A 99 -19.51 -7.47 -3.82
N VAL A 100 -20.40 -6.77 -4.54
CA VAL A 100 -20.24 -6.44 -5.96
C VAL A 100 -20.17 -4.93 -6.15
N LEU A 101 -19.55 -4.52 -7.25
CA LEU A 101 -19.56 -3.13 -7.70
C LEU A 101 -20.91 -2.73 -8.31
N GLU A 102 -21.30 -1.48 -8.14
CA GLU A 102 -22.51 -0.87 -8.71
C GLU A 102 -22.16 0.23 -9.72
N ASP A 103 -23.14 0.58 -10.57
CA ASP A 103 -22.99 1.72 -11.48
C ASP A 103 -22.90 3.02 -10.69
N GLY A 104 -21.96 3.89 -11.08
CA GLY A 104 -21.66 5.14 -10.38
C GLY A 104 -20.70 5.02 -9.19
N ASP A 105 -20.27 3.81 -8.83
CA ASP A 105 -19.34 3.62 -7.71
C ASP A 105 -18.00 4.32 -7.91
N ILE A 106 -17.49 4.93 -6.82
CA ILE A 106 -16.13 5.45 -6.74
C ILE A 106 -15.24 4.36 -6.14
N VAL A 107 -14.42 3.74 -6.98
CA VAL A 107 -13.60 2.59 -6.66
C VAL A 107 -12.15 3.01 -6.47
N LYS A 108 -11.61 2.76 -5.28
CA LYS A 108 -10.20 3.02 -4.94
C LYS A 108 -9.46 1.70 -4.95
N ILE A 109 -8.49 1.56 -5.84
CA ILE A 109 -7.68 0.35 -5.99
C ILE A 109 -6.31 0.66 -5.41
N ASP A 110 -5.85 -0.15 -4.46
CA ASP A 110 -4.47 -0.12 -3.94
C ASP A 110 -3.80 -1.48 -4.17
N MET A 111 -2.49 -1.48 -4.37
CA MET A 111 -1.67 -2.69 -4.48
C MET A 111 -0.18 -2.33 -4.46
N ALA A 112 0.66 -3.27 -4.08
CA ALA A 112 2.10 -3.11 -4.22
C ALA A 112 2.81 -4.40 -4.67
N CYS A 113 3.90 -4.22 -5.41
CA CYS A 113 4.80 -5.28 -5.85
C CYS A 113 6.20 -5.03 -5.27
N HIS A 114 6.96 -6.10 -5.01
CA HIS A 114 8.38 -5.97 -4.71
C HIS A 114 9.25 -6.95 -5.50
N ILE A 115 10.50 -6.54 -5.72
CA ILE A 115 11.57 -7.38 -6.25
C ILE A 115 12.78 -7.20 -5.34
N ASP A 116 13.29 -8.30 -4.79
CA ASP A 116 14.38 -8.31 -3.80
C ASP A 116 14.13 -7.41 -2.59
N GLY A 117 12.85 -7.18 -2.25
CA GLY A 117 12.45 -6.28 -1.17
C GLY A 117 12.33 -4.82 -1.54
N PHE A 118 12.68 -4.41 -2.77
CA PHE A 118 12.44 -3.05 -3.25
C PHE A 118 10.99 -2.91 -3.72
N ILE A 119 10.24 -2.03 -3.07
CA ILE A 119 8.77 -1.97 -3.14
C ILE A 119 8.33 -0.86 -4.09
N ALA A 120 7.36 -1.17 -4.95
CA ALA A 120 6.60 -0.18 -5.70
C ALA A 120 5.12 -0.34 -5.34
N ALA A 121 4.54 0.71 -4.76
CA ALA A 121 3.13 0.79 -4.41
C ALA A 121 2.40 1.76 -5.36
N VAL A 122 1.13 1.47 -5.64
CA VAL A 122 0.28 2.34 -6.45
C VAL A 122 -1.14 2.31 -5.90
N ALA A 123 -1.80 3.47 -5.93
CA ALA A 123 -3.22 3.59 -5.69
C ALA A 123 -3.86 4.45 -6.77
N HIS A 124 -5.10 4.14 -7.15
CA HIS A 124 -5.86 4.91 -8.13
C HIS A 124 -7.35 4.90 -7.81
N THR A 125 -8.01 6.03 -8.05
CA THR A 125 -9.46 6.15 -7.92
C THR A 125 -10.11 6.18 -9.29
N HIS A 126 -10.99 5.22 -9.56
CA HIS A 126 -11.77 5.08 -10.78
C HIS A 126 -13.26 5.23 -10.46
N VAL A 127 -14.05 5.81 -11.37
CA VAL A 127 -15.50 5.92 -11.18
C VAL A 127 -16.20 5.08 -12.25
N LEU A 128 -17.12 4.21 -11.83
CA LEU A 128 -17.88 3.31 -12.71
C LEU A 128 -19.03 4.03 -13.40
N GLN A 129 -18.71 5.04 -14.19
CA GLN A 129 -19.70 5.75 -14.99
C GLN A 129 -19.12 6.12 -16.35
N GLU A 130 -20.01 6.36 -17.30
CA GLU A 130 -19.66 7.01 -18.55
C GLU A 130 -19.77 8.54 -18.43
N GLY A 131 -18.87 9.25 -19.09
CA GLY A 131 -18.89 10.71 -19.13
C GLY A 131 -18.33 11.39 -17.87
N PRO A 132 -18.42 12.74 -17.81
CA PRO A 132 -17.78 13.52 -16.75
C PRO A 132 -18.44 13.29 -15.39
N VAL A 133 -17.61 13.09 -14.37
CA VAL A 133 -18.04 13.10 -12.96
C VAL A 133 -18.32 14.55 -12.56
N THR A 134 -19.39 14.80 -11.82
CA THR A 134 -19.77 16.16 -11.36
C THR A 134 -20.11 16.18 -9.88
N GLY A 135 -20.27 17.37 -9.31
CA GLY A 135 -20.63 17.57 -7.91
C GLY A 135 -19.53 17.15 -6.93
N ARG A 136 -19.93 16.78 -5.70
CA ARG A 136 -19.00 16.51 -4.59
C ARG A 136 -18.01 15.38 -4.87
N ALA A 137 -18.39 14.38 -5.68
CA ALA A 137 -17.49 13.33 -6.12
C ALA A 137 -16.34 13.91 -6.97
N ALA A 138 -16.66 14.78 -7.93
CA ALA A 138 -15.66 15.44 -8.76
C ALA A 138 -14.74 16.35 -7.92
N ASP A 139 -15.29 17.06 -6.94
CA ASP A 139 -14.51 17.91 -6.03
C ASP A 139 -13.45 17.09 -5.28
N ALA A 140 -13.82 15.95 -4.70
CA ALA A 140 -12.87 15.09 -3.97
C ALA A 140 -11.83 14.45 -4.88
N LEU A 141 -12.21 14.02 -6.09
CA LEU A 141 -11.29 13.47 -7.08
C LEU A 141 -10.27 14.54 -7.52
N ALA A 142 -10.74 15.75 -7.82
CA ALA A 142 -9.89 16.87 -8.22
C ALA A 142 -8.97 17.32 -7.09
N ALA A 143 -9.48 17.35 -5.84
CA ALA A 143 -8.70 17.64 -4.64
C ALA A 143 -7.56 16.63 -4.46
N ALA A 144 -7.86 15.33 -4.50
CA ALA A 144 -6.87 14.28 -4.34
C ALA A 144 -5.82 14.30 -5.45
N ASN A 145 -6.24 14.44 -6.72
CA ASN A 145 -5.31 14.50 -7.85
C ASN A 145 -4.40 15.74 -7.79
N THR A 146 -4.96 16.91 -7.51
CA THR A 146 -4.19 18.16 -7.40
C THR A 146 -3.22 18.10 -6.21
N ALA A 147 -3.66 17.53 -5.09
CA ALA A 147 -2.80 17.32 -3.92
C ALA A 147 -1.65 16.35 -4.21
N ALA A 148 -1.90 15.25 -4.92
CA ALA A 148 -0.87 14.31 -5.37
C ALA A 148 0.14 14.98 -6.30
N GLU A 149 -0.34 15.80 -7.25
CA GLU A 149 0.50 16.58 -8.16
C GLU A 149 1.40 17.60 -7.43
N VAL A 150 0.86 18.28 -6.42
CA VAL A 150 1.65 19.21 -5.62
C VAL A 150 2.64 18.47 -4.72
N ALA A 151 2.24 17.36 -4.11
CA ALA A 151 3.13 16.52 -3.31
C ALA A 151 4.32 16.03 -4.15
N LEU A 152 4.09 15.58 -5.39
CA LEU A 152 5.15 15.18 -6.34
C LEU A 152 6.21 16.27 -6.56
N ARG A 153 5.83 17.56 -6.49
CA ARG A 153 6.74 18.71 -6.68
C ARG A 153 7.44 19.13 -5.39
N LEU A 154 6.85 18.80 -4.23
CA LEU A 154 7.37 19.16 -2.91
C LEU A 154 8.29 18.09 -2.31
N VAL A 155 8.06 16.81 -2.62
CA VAL A 155 8.90 15.69 -2.18
C VAL A 155 10.18 15.68 -3.00
N ARG A 156 11.17 16.47 -2.55
CA ARG A 156 12.49 16.59 -3.15
C ARG A 156 13.54 16.94 -2.09
N PRO A 157 14.83 16.63 -2.33
CA PRO A 157 15.89 16.92 -1.38
C PRO A 157 15.87 18.37 -0.88
N GLY A 158 16.09 18.56 0.42
CA GLY A 158 16.09 19.88 1.07
C GLY A 158 14.72 20.42 1.48
N ARG A 159 13.63 19.71 1.17
CA ARG A 159 12.27 20.05 1.62
C ARG A 159 11.87 19.24 2.84
N LYS A 160 10.93 19.77 3.62
CA LYS A 160 10.45 19.13 4.85
C LYS A 160 9.13 18.41 4.61
N ASN A 161 8.91 17.33 5.35
CA ASN A 161 7.62 16.61 5.36
C ASN A 161 6.42 17.51 5.66
N LYS A 162 6.57 18.46 6.60
CA LYS A 162 5.53 19.44 6.96
C LYS A 162 5.06 20.31 5.78
N ASP A 163 5.95 20.68 4.87
CA ASP A 163 5.59 21.49 3.70
C ASP A 163 4.54 20.75 2.85
N VAL A 164 4.68 19.42 2.72
CA VAL A 164 3.74 18.57 2.01
C VAL A 164 2.41 18.49 2.77
N THR A 165 2.46 18.20 4.07
CA THR A 165 1.27 18.13 4.95
C THR A 165 0.43 19.41 4.90
N GLU A 166 1.06 20.59 4.93
CA GLU A 166 0.35 21.86 4.86
C GLU A 166 -0.24 22.12 3.47
N ALA A 167 0.49 21.77 2.40
CA ALA A 167 0.05 22.00 1.03
C ALA A 167 -1.18 21.16 0.67
N ILE A 168 -1.17 19.87 0.99
CA ILE A 168 -2.30 18.97 0.66
C ILE A 168 -3.59 19.36 1.39
N GLN A 169 -3.49 19.86 2.62
CA GLN A 169 -4.64 20.37 3.37
C GLN A 169 -5.22 21.65 2.77
N LYS A 170 -4.36 22.60 2.36
CA LYS A 170 -4.79 23.83 1.68
C LYS A 170 -5.49 23.52 0.35
N ILE A 171 -4.98 22.54 -0.39
CA ILE A 171 -5.59 22.10 -1.65
C ILE A 171 -6.95 21.47 -1.39
N ALA A 172 -7.06 20.52 -0.46
CA ALA A 172 -8.34 19.90 -0.16
C ALA A 172 -9.39 20.95 0.26
N ALA A 173 -9.02 21.92 1.09
CA ALA A 173 -9.90 23.00 1.51
C ALA A 173 -10.39 23.87 0.33
N ALA A 174 -9.58 24.06 -0.72
CA ALA A 174 -9.98 24.83 -1.90
C ALA A 174 -11.08 24.14 -2.74
N TYR A 175 -11.28 22.83 -2.56
CA TYR A 175 -12.37 22.05 -3.16
C TYR A 175 -13.50 21.75 -2.15
N ASP A 176 -13.53 22.46 -1.02
CA ASP A 176 -14.41 22.18 0.11
C ASP A 176 -14.29 20.74 0.64
N CYS A 177 -13.14 20.10 0.45
CA CYS A 177 -12.83 18.75 0.92
C CYS A 177 -11.89 18.80 2.12
N LYS A 178 -11.77 17.65 2.81
CA LYS A 178 -10.80 17.46 3.89
C LYS A 178 -9.89 16.30 3.56
N ILE A 179 -8.61 16.41 3.92
CA ILE A 179 -7.70 15.26 3.91
C ILE A 179 -8.10 14.33 5.06
N VAL A 180 -8.05 13.03 4.82
CA VAL A 180 -8.38 12.02 5.83
C VAL A 180 -7.27 11.96 6.89
N GLU A 181 -7.65 12.09 8.15
CA GLU A 181 -6.75 11.99 9.30
C GLU A 181 -6.21 10.56 9.46
N GLY A 182 -4.96 10.43 9.89
CA GLY A 182 -4.33 9.13 10.20
C GLY A 182 -3.65 8.43 9.02
N VAL A 183 -3.79 8.94 7.79
CA VAL A 183 -3.04 8.44 6.63
C VAL A 183 -1.58 8.89 6.73
N LEU A 184 -0.64 7.98 6.49
CA LEU A 184 0.80 8.20 6.58
C LEU A 184 1.47 7.82 5.26
N SER A 185 2.26 8.74 4.70
CA SER A 185 3.14 8.43 3.58
C SER A 185 4.53 8.10 4.09
N HIS A 186 5.03 6.91 3.78
CA HIS A 186 6.27 6.38 4.36
C HIS A 186 7.44 6.43 3.39
N GLN A 187 8.63 6.67 3.95
CA GLN A 187 9.88 6.28 3.29
C GLN A 187 9.90 4.76 3.12
N MET A 188 10.29 4.29 1.94
CA MET A 188 10.51 2.88 1.66
C MET A 188 12.01 2.58 1.60
N LYS A 189 12.39 1.40 2.10
CA LYS A 189 13.74 0.84 1.95
C LYS A 189 13.62 -0.61 1.51
N GLN A 190 14.75 -1.25 1.19
CA GLN A 190 14.74 -2.68 0.93
C GLN A 190 14.10 -3.40 2.12
N PHE A 191 13.04 -4.18 1.87
CA PHE A 191 12.33 -4.97 2.86
C PHE A 191 11.59 -4.14 3.94
N VAL A 192 11.44 -2.83 3.76
CA VAL A 192 10.75 -1.94 4.70
C VAL A 192 9.75 -1.06 3.94
N ILE A 193 8.46 -1.33 4.13
CA ILE A 193 7.36 -0.56 3.53
C ILE A 193 7.00 0.69 4.33
N ASP A 194 7.30 0.70 5.63
CA ASP A 194 6.89 1.68 6.65
C ASP A 194 8.12 2.29 7.35
N GLY A 195 8.99 2.93 6.58
CA GLY A 195 10.17 3.59 7.13
C GLY A 195 9.83 4.75 8.08
N ASN A 196 10.83 5.12 8.89
CA ASN A 196 10.67 6.07 9.99
C ASN A 196 10.44 7.52 9.55
N LYS A 197 10.92 7.91 8.35
CA LYS A 197 10.62 9.23 7.79
C LYS A 197 9.21 9.19 7.18
N VAL A 198 8.33 10.02 7.70
CA VAL A 198 6.89 9.97 7.39
C VAL A 198 6.38 11.37 7.07
N VAL A 199 5.51 11.46 6.05
CA VAL A 199 4.63 12.61 5.86
C VAL A 199 3.26 12.25 6.42
N VAL A 200 2.81 12.99 7.43
CA VAL A 200 1.47 12.85 7.98
C VAL A 200 0.47 13.59 7.09
N SER A 201 -0.69 13.00 6.84
CA SER A 201 -1.79 13.61 6.07
C SER A 201 -2.38 14.85 6.76
N VAL A 202 -2.67 14.75 8.05
CA VAL A 202 -3.16 15.82 8.91
C VAL A 202 -2.39 15.82 10.22
N SER A 203 -1.86 16.98 10.60
CA SER A 203 -1.18 17.12 11.88
C SER A 203 -2.20 17.38 12.99
N ASN A 204 -2.31 16.46 13.95
CA ASN A 204 -3.04 16.66 15.19
C ASN A 204 -2.13 16.29 16.40
N PRO A 205 -2.49 16.68 17.64
CA PRO A 205 -1.67 16.39 18.82
C PRO A 205 -1.39 14.90 19.07
N ASP A 206 -2.30 14.03 18.62
CA ASP A 206 -2.25 12.58 18.85
C ASP A 206 -1.44 11.84 17.77
N THR A 207 -1.30 12.41 16.57
CA THR A 207 -0.61 11.81 15.40
C THR A 207 0.62 12.63 14.99
N ARG A 208 1.37 13.12 15.97
CA ARG A 208 2.60 13.87 15.72
C ARG A 208 3.68 12.95 15.15
N VAL A 209 4.25 13.34 14.02
CA VAL A 209 5.44 12.73 13.43
C VAL A 209 6.64 13.65 13.62
N ASP A 210 7.84 13.07 13.61
CA ASP A 210 9.07 13.85 13.68
C ASP A 210 9.26 14.69 12.42
N ASP A 211 9.88 15.86 12.60
CA ASP A 211 10.27 16.72 11.49
C ASP A 211 11.36 16.01 10.70
N ALA A 212 11.10 15.77 9.41
CA ALA A 212 12.03 15.09 8.52
C ALA A 212 12.30 15.96 7.30
N GLU A 213 13.56 15.98 6.88
CA GLU A 213 14.00 16.54 5.61
C GLU A 213 14.19 15.39 4.61
N PHE A 214 13.71 15.61 3.38
CA PHE A 214 13.93 14.68 2.29
C PHE A 214 15.38 14.77 1.83
N GLU A 215 15.98 13.63 1.55
CA GLU A 215 17.38 13.51 1.11
C GLU A 215 17.46 12.87 -0.28
N GLU A 216 18.62 13.00 -0.93
CA GLU A 216 18.88 12.29 -2.18
C GLU A 216 18.86 10.77 -1.97
N ASN A 217 18.52 10.04 -3.04
CA ASN A 217 18.47 8.57 -3.06
C ASN A 217 17.44 7.91 -2.11
N GLU A 218 16.54 8.70 -1.52
CA GLU A 218 15.39 8.18 -0.77
C GLU A 218 14.22 7.81 -1.68
N VAL A 219 13.42 6.84 -1.24
CA VAL A 219 12.18 6.42 -1.93
C VAL A 219 11.02 6.62 -0.97
N TYR A 220 9.90 7.13 -1.47
CA TYR A 220 8.68 7.36 -0.69
C TYR A 220 7.46 6.79 -1.40
N ALA A 221 6.54 6.21 -0.63
CA ALA A 221 5.17 5.97 -1.05
C ALA A 221 4.32 7.14 -0.54
N ILE A 222 3.91 8.03 -1.44
CA ILE A 222 3.05 9.15 -1.12
C ILE A 222 1.59 8.72 -1.28
N ASP A 223 0.84 8.79 -0.18
CA ASP A 223 -0.55 8.38 -0.10
C ASP A 223 -1.42 9.58 0.30
N ILE A 224 -2.41 9.87 -0.54
CA ILE A 224 -3.29 11.05 -0.44
C ILE A 224 -4.73 10.58 -0.52
N VAL A 225 -5.46 10.77 0.58
CA VAL A 225 -6.87 10.44 0.66
C VAL A 225 -7.66 11.69 1.02
N ALA A 226 -8.57 12.08 0.13
CA ALA A 226 -9.49 13.19 0.33
C ALA A 226 -10.91 12.69 0.63
N SER A 227 -11.64 13.45 1.43
CA SER A 227 -13.01 13.18 1.83
C SER A 227 -13.89 14.39 1.57
N THR A 228 -15.12 14.13 1.13
CA THR A 228 -16.19 15.14 1.06
C THR A 228 -16.83 15.42 2.42
N GLY A 229 -16.56 14.57 3.42
CA GLY A 229 -17.06 14.68 4.78
C GLY A 229 -16.03 15.29 5.74
N ASP A 230 -16.05 14.85 7.00
CA ASP A 230 -15.23 15.45 8.06
C ASP A 230 -13.75 15.05 8.07
N GLY A 231 -13.33 14.14 7.20
CA GLY A 231 -11.94 13.65 7.16
C GLY A 231 -11.57 12.75 8.35
N LYS A 232 -12.52 12.40 9.22
CA LYS A 232 -12.28 11.56 10.40
C LYS A 232 -12.75 10.13 10.16
N PRO A 233 -11.86 9.19 9.83
CA PRO A 233 -12.26 7.81 9.59
C PRO A 233 -12.76 7.18 10.89
N LYS A 234 -13.73 6.27 10.78
CA LYS A 234 -14.23 5.47 11.90
C LYS A 234 -14.14 4.00 11.53
N LEU A 235 -13.64 3.20 12.46
CA LEU A 235 -13.69 1.74 12.36
C LEU A 235 -15.14 1.30 12.49
N LEU A 236 -15.70 0.73 11.42
CA LEU A 236 -17.07 0.23 11.41
C LEU A 236 -17.15 -1.20 11.97
N ASP A 237 -16.15 -2.06 11.68
CA ASP A 237 -16.06 -3.41 12.23
C ASP A 237 -14.60 -3.88 12.37
N GLU A 238 -14.02 -3.74 13.58
CA GLU A 238 -12.68 -4.25 13.90
C GLU A 238 -12.51 -5.76 13.66
N LYS A 239 -13.62 -6.52 13.61
CA LYS A 239 -13.55 -7.98 13.45
C LYS A 239 -13.26 -8.42 12.01
N GLN A 240 -13.50 -7.55 11.02
CA GLN A 240 -13.38 -7.85 9.59
C GLN A 240 -12.03 -7.52 8.96
N THR A 241 -11.06 -6.99 9.70
CA THR A 241 -9.75 -6.70 9.08
C THR A 241 -9.10 -7.96 8.56
N THR A 242 -8.71 -7.91 7.29
CA THR A 242 -8.10 -9.03 6.57
C THR A 242 -6.62 -8.81 6.30
N ILE A 243 -6.13 -7.58 6.33
CA ILE A 243 -4.73 -7.27 6.01
C ILE A 243 -3.91 -7.17 7.28
N TYR A 244 -2.77 -7.85 7.28
CA TYR A 244 -1.86 -7.90 8.40
C TYR A 244 -0.42 -7.85 7.94
N LYS A 245 0.46 -7.34 8.81
CA LYS A 245 1.90 -7.42 8.64
C LYS A 245 2.54 -7.97 9.91
N ARG A 246 3.63 -8.71 9.74
CA ARG A 246 4.42 -9.19 10.86
C ARG A 246 5.24 -8.05 11.47
N ALA A 247 5.09 -7.84 12.77
CA ALA A 247 5.99 -7.00 13.56
C ALA A 247 7.26 -7.79 13.90
N VAL A 248 8.33 -7.57 13.15
CA VAL A 248 9.60 -8.32 13.28
C VAL A 248 10.39 -8.00 14.54
N ASP A 249 10.15 -6.82 15.12
CA ASP A 249 10.72 -6.33 16.36
C ASP A 249 10.07 -6.96 17.61
N LYS A 250 8.89 -7.56 17.45
CA LYS A 250 8.14 -8.19 18.54
C LYS A 250 8.36 -9.70 18.53
N SER A 251 8.86 -10.22 19.65
CA SER A 251 8.97 -11.65 19.90
C SER A 251 8.04 -12.07 21.02
N TYR A 252 7.21 -13.09 20.77
CA TYR A 252 6.33 -13.65 21.77
C TYR A 252 6.19 -15.17 21.61
N HIS A 253 6.08 -15.85 22.75
CA HIS A 253 5.95 -17.30 22.81
C HIS A 253 4.49 -17.73 22.73
N LEU A 254 4.01 -17.97 21.50
CA LEU A 254 2.63 -18.39 21.23
C LEU A 254 2.30 -19.73 21.91
N LYS A 255 1.30 -19.71 22.80
CA LYS A 255 0.87 -20.88 23.59
C LYS A 255 0.08 -21.91 22.79
N MET A 256 -0.74 -21.48 21.83
CA MET A 256 -1.62 -22.36 21.06
C MET A 256 -0.88 -23.00 19.87
N LYS A 257 -1.08 -24.31 19.66
CA LYS A 257 -0.51 -25.04 18.50
C LYS A 257 -0.96 -24.44 17.16
N ALA A 258 -2.23 -24.07 17.06
CA ALA A 258 -2.81 -23.41 15.89
C ALA A 258 -2.08 -22.10 15.55
N SER A 259 -1.88 -21.23 16.54
CA SER A 259 -1.20 -19.95 16.36
C SER A 259 0.27 -20.14 15.96
N ARG A 260 0.99 -21.10 16.55
CA ARG A 260 2.36 -21.42 16.13
C ARG A 260 2.44 -21.91 14.68
N PHE A 261 1.49 -22.74 14.26
CA PHE A 261 1.43 -23.23 12.88
C PHE A 261 1.20 -22.08 11.89
N ILE A 262 0.19 -21.24 12.13
CA ILE A 262 -0.10 -20.07 11.28
C ILE A 262 1.08 -19.09 11.27
N PHE A 263 1.67 -18.81 12.43
CA PHE A 263 2.82 -17.91 12.52
C PHE A 263 4.03 -18.44 11.73
N SER A 264 4.24 -19.77 11.74
CA SER A 264 5.29 -20.41 10.91
C SER A 264 4.99 -20.25 9.42
N GLU A 265 3.74 -20.48 8.99
CA GLU A 265 3.34 -20.29 7.58
C GLU A 265 3.50 -18.84 7.13
N ILE A 266 3.05 -17.87 7.95
CA ILE A 266 3.25 -16.43 7.70
C ILE A 266 4.74 -16.13 7.59
N SER A 267 5.56 -16.59 8.54
CA SER A 267 7.00 -16.31 8.55
C SER A 267 7.73 -16.86 7.32
N GLN A 268 7.22 -17.93 6.70
CA GLN A 268 7.80 -18.53 5.50
C GLN A 268 7.31 -17.87 4.21
N LYS A 269 6.02 -17.52 4.13
CA LYS A 269 5.39 -16.97 2.91
C LYS A 269 5.47 -15.45 2.83
N PHE A 270 5.31 -14.77 3.97
CA PHE A 270 5.24 -13.32 4.11
C PHE A 270 6.11 -12.89 5.30
N PRO A 271 7.45 -13.04 5.18
CA PRO A 271 8.36 -12.81 6.31
C PRO A 271 8.22 -11.41 6.89
N ILE A 272 7.94 -10.42 6.03
CA ILE A 272 7.90 -8.99 6.36
C ILE A 272 6.86 -8.18 5.59
N MET A 273 6.38 -8.67 4.44
CA MET A 273 5.43 -7.93 3.61
C MET A 273 4.02 -8.08 4.19
N PRO A 274 3.19 -7.03 4.12
CA PRO A 274 1.75 -7.14 4.32
C PRO A 274 1.12 -8.28 3.50
N PHE A 275 0.14 -8.95 4.08
CA PHE A 275 -0.57 -10.06 3.47
C PHE A 275 -2.06 -10.04 3.85
N SER A 276 -2.90 -10.63 2.99
CA SER A 276 -4.33 -10.81 3.27
C SER A 276 -4.58 -12.16 3.93
N ALA A 277 -5.50 -12.18 4.89
CA ALA A 277 -5.97 -13.38 5.58
C ALA A 277 -6.65 -14.36 4.61
N SER A 278 -7.13 -13.90 3.45
CA SER A 278 -7.65 -14.75 2.38
C SER A 278 -6.63 -15.77 1.86
N CYS A 279 -5.32 -15.49 2.00
CA CYS A 279 -4.24 -16.41 1.62
C CYS A 279 -4.17 -17.68 2.50
N PHE A 280 -4.89 -17.72 3.62
CA PHE A 280 -4.91 -18.85 4.54
C PHE A 280 -6.29 -19.53 4.54
N ILE A 281 -6.33 -20.80 4.16
CA ILE A 281 -7.56 -21.59 4.16
C ILE A 281 -8.19 -21.59 5.56
N ILE A 282 -9.49 -21.27 5.55
CA ILE A 282 -10.39 -21.08 6.70
C ILE A 282 -10.39 -22.33 7.58
N GLY A 283 -9.72 -22.27 8.73
CA GLY A 283 -9.79 -23.37 9.70
C GLY A 283 -9.37 -23.04 11.12
N LEU A 284 -8.48 -22.06 11.35
CA LEU A 284 -7.75 -21.99 12.62
C LEU A 284 -7.50 -20.56 13.14
N TRP A 285 -8.45 -19.63 13.02
CA TRP A 285 -8.30 -18.30 13.64
C TRP A 285 -8.64 -18.32 15.15
N LYS A 286 -7.60 -18.31 16.00
CA LYS A 286 -7.67 -17.80 17.39
C LYS A 286 -6.58 -16.75 17.58
N ARG A 287 -7.02 -15.49 17.66
CA ARG A 287 -6.25 -14.23 17.68
C ARG A 287 -5.52 -14.02 19.01
N LYS A 288 -4.19 -13.82 18.95
CA LYS A 288 -3.42 -12.79 19.68
C LYS A 288 -2.12 -12.56 18.89
N GLU A 289 -1.78 -11.30 18.64
CA GLU A 289 -0.51 -10.78 18.06
C GLU A 289 -0.38 -10.68 16.53
N LEU A 290 -1.08 -9.70 15.95
CA LEU A 290 -0.69 -9.07 14.68
C LEU A 290 -0.75 -7.54 14.88
N VAL A 291 0.14 -6.81 14.20
CA VAL A 291 0.14 -5.34 14.18
C VAL A 291 -0.52 -4.89 12.87
N TRP A 292 -1.37 -3.88 12.99
CA TRP A 292 -2.15 -3.29 11.91
C TRP A 292 -1.23 -2.46 10.99
N VAL A 293 -1.50 -2.50 9.68
CA VAL A 293 -0.96 -1.55 8.70
C VAL A 293 -2.13 -0.76 8.16
#